data_AF-A0A366MJQ1-F1
#
_entry.id   AF-A0A366MJQ1-F1
#
_cell.length_a   1.000
_cell.length_b   1.000
_cell.length_c   1.000
_cell.angle_alpha   90.00
_cell.angle_beta   90.00
_cell.angle_gamma   90.00
#
_symmetry.space_group_name_H-M   'P 1'
#
loop_
_entity.id
_entity.type
_entity.pdbx_description
1 polymer ?
#
loop_
_entity_poly.entity_id
_entity_poly.type
_entity_poly.pdbx_seq_one_letter_code
_entity_poly.pdbx_strand_id
1 'polypeptide(L)'
;MQRTKKKSGIGGFILIVIFSLLVTIYFAYHWVNLLFGDNSIEVYNSLKHRKEYLENEISRLQKTNAYLQKEYFELKNLEPEE
;
A
#
# COMPACT_ATOMS: atom_id res chain seq x y z
N MET A 1 34.91 16.93 55.88
CA MET A 1 34.67 15.68 55.12
C MET A 1 33.20 15.31 55.26
N GLN A 2 32.39 15.41 54.21
CA GLN A 2 31.24 14.53 54.00
C GLN A 2 30.65 14.74 52.60
N ARG A 3 30.50 13.60 51.91
CA ARG A 3 30.28 13.44 50.47
C ARG A 3 28.83 13.71 50.11
N THR A 4 28.65 14.44 49.01
CA THR A 4 27.37 14.71 48.34
C THR A 4 26.75 13.42 47.80
N LYS A 5 25.66 12.94 48.42
CA LYS A 5 24.76 11.93 47.83
C LYS A 5 23.36 12.54 47.62
N LYS A 6 23.14 13.17 46.47
CA LYS A 6 21.79 13.52 45.98
C LYS A 6 21.79 13.59 44.44
N LYS A 7 21.95 12.43 43.79
CA LYS A 7 21.87 12.27 42.32
C LYS A 7 21.05 11.06 41.87
N SER A 8 20.25 10.43 42.75
CA SER A 8 19.50 9.20 42.43
C SER A 8 18.14 9.44 41.75
N GLY A 9 17.48 10.57 42.00
CA GLY A 9 16.11 10.81 41.51
C GLY A 9 16.02 11.05 39.99
N ILE A 10 16.97 11.79 39.41
CA ILE A 10 16.97 12.16 37.99
C ILE A 10 17.34 10.96 37.10
N GLY A 11 18.32 10.15 37.51
CA GLY A 11 18.72 8.95 36.76
C GLY A 11 17.62 7.89 36.71
N GLY A 12 16.89 7.68 37.83
CA GLY A 12 15.75 6.78 37.86
C GLY A 12 14.60 7.25 36.97
N PHE A 13 14.31 8.56 36.97
CA PHE A 13 13.30 9.14 36.08
C PHE A 13 13.64 8.97 34.60
N ILE A 14 14.90 9.22 34.22
CA ILE A 14 15.35 9.03 32.82
C ILE A 14 15.19 7.58 32.37
N LEU A 15 15.52 6.59 33.23
CA LEU A 15 15.30 5.17 32.91
C LEU A 15 13.83 4.83 32.67
N ILE A 16 12.93 5.38 33.49
CA ILE A 16 11.48 5.17 33.33
C ILE A 16 10.99 5.78 32.02
N VAL A 17 11.46 6.97 31.66
CA VAL A 17 11.09 7.62 30.39
C VAL A 17 11.56 6.79 29.20
N ILE A 18 12.81 6.31 29.21
CA ILE A 18 13.35 5.45 28.14
C ILE A 18 12.56 4.15 28.03
N PHE A 19 12.26 3.50 29.16
CA PHE A 19 11.47 2.28 29.19
C PHE A 19 10.06 2.51 28.64
N SER A 20 9.40 3.59 29.05
CA SER A 20 8.08 3.98 28.51
C SER A 20 8.13 4.18 27.01
N LEU A 21 9.18 4.83 26.49
CA LEU A 21 9.35 5.06 25.05
C LEU A 21 9.48 3.75 24.27
N LEU A 22 10.30 2.81 24.79
CA LEU A 22 10.47 1.49 24.19
C LEU A 22 9.16 0.70 24.18
N VAL A 23 8.41 0.74 25.28
CA VAL A 23 7.09 0.09 25.39
C VAL A 23 6.11 0.69 24.38
N THR A 24 6.04 2.02 24.26
CA THR A 24 5.17 2.69 23.29
C THR A 24 5.50 2.29 21.86
N ILE A 25 6.79 2.25 21.49
CA ILE A 25 7.21 1.84 20.14
C ILE A 25 6.87 0.37 19.88
N TYR A 26 7.13 -0.52 20.85
CA TYR A 26 6.80 -1.94 20.74
C TYR A 26 5.31 -2.16 20.55
N PHE A 27 4.48 -1.50 21.36
CA PHE A 27 3.03 -1.57 21.22
C PHE A 27 2.57 -1.04 19.87
N ALA A 28 3.08 0.11 19.41
CA ALA A 28 2.72 0.66 18.11
C ALA A 28 3.01 -0.33 16.98
N TYR A 29 4.19 -0.95 16.97
CA TYR A 29 4.54 -1.98 15.99
C TYR A 29 3.62 -3.20 16.09
N HIS A 30 3.37 -3.70 17.29
CA HIS A 30 2.48 -4.85 17.51
C HIS A 30 1.05 -4.58 17.03
N TRP A 31 0.51 -3.40 17.32
CA TRP A 31 -0.83 -3.00 16.88
C TRP A 31 -0.92 -2.84 15.37
N VAL A 32 0.10 -2.28 14.71
CA VAL A 32 0.14 -2.19 13.24
C VAL A 32 0.12 -3.59 12.64
N ASN A 33 0.96 -4.51 13.11
CA ASN A 33 0.95 -5.88 12.63
C ASN A 33 -0.34 -6.63 13.00
N LEU A 34 -0.98 -6.34 14.12
CA LEU A 34 -2.23 -7.00 14.50
C LEU A 34 -3.43 -6.51 13.68
N LEU A 35 -3.56 -5.19 13.49
CA LEU A 35 -4.69 -4.58 12.80
C LEU A 35 -4.58 -4.69 11.28
N PHE A 36 -3.36 -4.58 10.76
CA PHE A 36 -3.12 -4.54 9.33
C PHE A 36 -2.45 -5.83 8.85
N GLY A 37 -1.77 -6.60 9.70
CA GLY A 37 -1.06 -7.82 9.26
C GLY A 37 0.00 -7.54 8.19
N ASP A 38 0.80 -8.54 7.88
CA ASP A 38 1.64 -8.50 6.68
C ASP A 38 0.76 -8.49 5.41
N ASN A 39 -0.40 -9.13 5.52
CA ASN A 39 -1.32 -9.34 4.42
C ASN A 39 -2.02 -8.06 3.94
N SER A 40 -2.40 -7.08 4.77
CA SER A 40 -3.23 -5.97 4.23
C SER A 40 -2.46 -5.04 3.30
N ILE A 41 -1.17 -4.79 3.56
CA ILE A 41 -0.35 -3.92 2.72
C ILE A 41 0.05 -4.64 1.43
N GLU A 42 0.34 -5.94 1.54
CA GLU A 42 0.59 -6.81 0.40
C GLU A 42 -0.66 -6.95 -0.47
N VAL A 43 -1.82 -7.18 0.15
CA VAL A 43 -3.13 -7.24 -0.52
C VAL A 43 -3.44 -5.90 -1.18
N TYR A 44 -3.26 -4.78 -0.49
CA TYR A 44 -3.45 -3.45 -1.09
C TYR A 44 -2.57 -3.25 -2.33
N ASN A 45 -1.28 -3.57 -2.22
CA ASN A 45 -0.34 -3.44 -3.34
C ASN A 45 -0.73 -4.37 -4.51
N SER A 46 -1.14 -5.61 -4.22
CA SER A 46 -1.60 -6.55 -5.24
C SER A 46 -2.87 -6.05 -5.95
N LEU A 47 -3.83 -5.50 -5.19
CA LEU A 47 -5.05 -4.91 -5.74
C LEU A 47 -4.74 -3.69 -6.60
N LYS A 48 -3.81 -2.84 -6.15
CA LYS A 48 -3.35 -1.67 -6.90
C LYS A 48 -2.75 -2.07 -8.25
N HIS A 49 -1.82 -3.01 -8.25
CA HIS A 49 -1.22 -3.50 -9.50
C HIS A 49 -2.23 -4.17 -10.42
N ARG A 50 -3.17 -4.94 -9.85
CA ARG A 50 -4.22 -5.60 -10.63
C ARG A 50 -5.17 -4.57 -11.25
N LYS A 51 -5.49 -3.50 -10.53
CA LYS A 51 -6.25 -2.36 -11.05
C LYS A 51 -5.52 -1.69 -12.22
N GLU A 52 -4.25 -1.34 -12.05
CA GLU A 52 -3.43 -0.72 -13.10
C GLU A 52 -3.36 -1.61 -14.36
N TYR A 53 -3.20 -2.93 -14.19
CA TYR A 53 -3.24 -3.89 -15.29
C TYR A 53 -4.60 -3.87 -16.01
N LEU A 54 -5.71 -3.92 -15.27
CA LEU A 54 -7.05 -3.92 -15.85
C LEU A 54 -7.39 -2.62 -16.58
N GLU A 55 -6.95 -1.47 -16.07
CA GLU A 55 -7.13 -0.17 -16.74
C GLU A 55 -6.40 -0.12 -18.08
N ASN A 56 -5.17 -0.68 -18.14
CA ASN A 56 -4.43 -0.81 -19.39
C ASN A 56 -5.12 -1.77 -20.37
N GLU A 57 -5.64 -2.89 -19.89
CA GLU A 57 -6.39 -3.85 -20.69
C GLU A 57 -7.67 -3.25 -21.29
N ILE A 58 -8.42 -2.46 -20.51
CA ILE A 58 -9.60 -1.74 -21.01
C ILE A 58 -9.21 -0.81 -22.17
N SER A 59 -8.15 -0.02 -21.99
CA SER A 59 -7.66 0.89 -23.04
C SER A 59 -7.23 0.13 -24.31
N ARG A 60 -6.53 -1.00 -24.13
CA ARG A 60 -6.13 -1.88 -25.25
C ARG A 60 -7.35 -2.42 -25.99
N LEU A 61 -8.31 -2.99 -25.27
CA LEU A 61 -9.52 -3.56 -25.86
C LEU A 61 -10.39 -2.52 -26.55
N GLN A 62 -10.49 -1.30 -26.01
CA GLN A 62 -11.18 -0.20 -26.68
C GLN A 62 -10.55 0.16 -28.03
N LYS A 63 -9.21 0.24 -28.09
CA LYS A 63 -8.50 0.49 -29.35
C LYS A 63 -8.70 -0.64 -30.35
N THR A 64 -8.57 -1.88 -29.90
CA THR A 64 -8.79 -3.06 -30.75
C THR A 64 -10.23 -3.11 -31.25
N ASN A 65 -11.22 -2.84 -30.40
CA ASN A 65 -12.63 -2.79 -30.82
C ASN A 65 -12.87 -1.71 -31.87
N ALA A 66 -12.30 -0.51 -31.71
CA ALA A 66 -12.43 0.56 -32.70
C ALA A 66 -11.78 0.18 -34.04
N TYR A 67 -10.61 -0.46 -34.00
CA TYR A 67 -9.93 -0.95 -35.19
C TYR A 67 -10.76 -2.03 -35.91
N LEU A 68 -11.24 -3.04 -35.17
CA LEU A 68 -12.05 -4.13 -35.73
C LEU A 68 -13.39 -3.64 -36.27
N GLN A 69 -14.03 -2.66 -35.61
CA GLN A 69 -15.26 -2.04 -36.12
C GLN A 69 -15.02 -1.33 -37.46
N LYS A 70 -13.88 -0.63 -37.59
CA LYS A 70 -13.51 0.01 -38.85
C LYS A 70 -13.31 -1.02 -39.96
N GLU A 71 -12.52 -2.06 -39.70
CA GLU A 71 -12.27 -3.15 -40.67
C GLU A 71 -13.57 -3.86 -41.07
N TYR A 72 -14.46 -4.12 -40.10
CA TYR A 72 -15.78 -4.69 -40.36
C TYR A 72 -16.62 -3.81 -41.30
N PHE A 73 -16.63 -2.48 -41.10
CA PHE A 73 -17.36 -1.57 -42.00
C PHE A 73 -16.73 -1.49 -43.39
N GLU A 74 -15.40 -1.53 -43.50
CA GLU A 74 -14.71 -1.56 -44.79
C GLU A 74 -15.06 -2.84 -45.58
N LEU A 75 -15.03 -3.99 -44.93
CA LEU A 75 -15.43 -5.26 -45.55
C LEU A 75 -16.91 -5.28 -45.95
N LYS A 76 -17.80 -4.82 -45.07
CA LYS A 76 -19.24 -4.75 -45.37
C LYS A 76 -19.56 -3.82 -46.55
N ASN A 77 -18.82 -2.73 -46.71
CA ASN A 77 -18.97 -1.83 -47.86
C ASN A 77 -18.38 -2.39 -49.17
N LEU A 78 -17.54 -3.43 -49.10
CA LEU A 78 -16.99 -4.14 -50.26
C LEU A 78 -17.84 -5.34 -50.68
N GLU A 79 -18.74 -5.81 -49.81
CA GLU A 79 -19.74 -6.82 -50.14
C GLU A 79 -20.83 -6.16 -50.99
N PRO A 80 -21.15 -6.69 -52.20
CA PRO A 80 -22.23 -6.13 -53.00
C PRO A 80 -23.53 -6.25 -52.23
N GLU A 81 -24.31 -5.17 -52.16
CA GLU A 81 -25.66 -5.25 -51.61
C GLU A 81 -26.50 -6.15 -52.51
N GLU A 82 -27.03 -7.24 -51.96
CA GLU A 82 -27.98 -8.14 -52.65
C GLU A 82 -29.25 -7.42 -53.08
#